data_AF-B1LUT6-F1
#
_entry.id   AF-B1LUT6-F1
#
_cell.length_a   1.000
_cell.length_b   1.000
_cell.length_c   1.000
_cell.angle_alpha   90.00
_cell.angle_beta   90.00
_cell.angle_gamma   90.00
#
_symmetry.space_group_name_H-M   'P 1'
#
loop_
_entity.id
_entity.type
_entity.pdbx_description
1 polymer ?
#
loop_
_entity_poly.entity_id
_entity_poly.type
_entity_poly.pdbx_seq_one_letter_code
_entity_poly.pdbx_strand_id
1 'polypeptide(L)'
;MSIPSATSLTTRLLAVALAACAVPARAQEIVPPGPAGRGAILIYGNFCGPGSRGPGYPPIDALDLACAHHDACSPEPTAGTLPTCACNHRLRVEAGLVARDPAAPAQTRQTAQFISDFAAALPCQ
;
A
#
# COMPACT_ATOMS: atom_id res chain seq x y z
N MET A 1 -37.38 -30.80 21.82
CA MET A 1 -36.52 -29.63 21.53
C MET A 1 -35.27 -29.77 22.39
N SER A 2 -34.14 -30.18 21.80
CA SER A 2 -32.89 -30.41 22.54
C SER A 2 -32.06 -29.14 22.57
N ILE A 3 -31.81 -28.61 23.77
CA ILE A 3 -31.00 -27.42 23.99
C ILE A 3 -29.52 -27.86 23.90
N PRO A 4 -28.70 -27.30 23.00
CA PRO A 4 -27.29 -27.64 22.93
C PRO A 4 -26.55 -27.17 24.19
N SER A 5 -25.66 -28.02 24.71
CA SER A 5 -24.86 -27.73 25.91
C SER A 5 -23.89 -26.57 25.67
N ALA A 6 -23.73 -25.69 26.66
CA ALA A 6 -22.92 -24.46 26.59
C ALA A 6 -21.47 -24.72 26.11
N THR A 7 -20.90 -25.88 26.43
CA THR A 7 -19.56 -26.32 26.02
C THR A 7 -19.43 -26.53 24.51
N SER A 8 -20.52 -26.93 23.85
CA SER A 8 -20.55 -27.09 22.38
C SER A 8 -20.56 -25.73 21.67
N LEU A 9 -21.19 -24.74 22.28
CA LEU A 9 -21.29 -23.38 21.74
C LEU A 9 -19.94 -22.65 21.81
N THR A 10 -19.24 -22.73 22.96
CA THR A 10 -17.91 -22.13 23.14
C THR A 10 -16.85 -22.77 22.24
N THR A 11 -16.87 -24.09 22.07
CA THR A 11 -15.91 -24.80 21.20
C THR A 11 -16.09 -24.40 19.73
N ARG A 12 -17.34 -24.23 19.28
CA ARG A 12 -17.64 -23.79 17.91
C ARG A 12 -17.25 -22.33 17.67
N LEU A 13 -17.50 -21.44 18.63
CA LEU A 13 -17.10 -20.03 18.55
C LEU A 13 -15.57 -19.87 18.48
N LEU A 14 -14.84 -20.65 19.28
CA LEU A 14 -13.38 -20.62 19.28
C LEU A 14 -12.81 -21.14 17.94
N ALA A 15 -13.38 -22.21 17.38
CA ALA A 15 -12.99 -22.76 16.09
C ALA A 15 -13.22 -21.77 14.92
N VAL A 16 -14.33 -21.02 14.95
CA VAL A 16 -14.61 -19.96 13.96
C VAL A 16 -13.63 -18.79 14.08
N ALA A 17 -13.29 -18.37 15.30
CA ALA A 17 -12.32 -17.30 15.54
C ALA A 17 -10.90 -17.69 15.04
N LEU A 18 -10.49 -18.93 15.27
CA LEU A 18 -9.20 -19.46 14.79
C LEU A 18 -9.14 -19.57 13.25
N ALA A 19 -10.24 -19.93 12.60
CA ALA A 19 -10.30 -20.01 11.14
C ALA A 19 -10.24 -18.62 10.46
N ALA A 20 -10.77 -17.57 11.09
CA ALA A 20 -10.75 -16.21 10.54
C ALA A 20 -9.33 -15.60 10.49
N CYS A 21 -8.43 -16.01 11.39
CA CYS A 21 -7.03 -15.56 11.39
C CYS A 21 -6.14 -16.26 10.36
N ALA A 22 -6.63 -17.30 9.68
CA ALA A 22 -5.83 -18.11 8.76
C ALA A 22 -5.85 -17.59 7.30
N VAL A 23 -6.54 -16.47 7.02
CA VAL A 23 -6.57 -15.89 5.68
C VAL A 23 -5.25 -15.13 5.44
N PRO A 24 -4.42 -15.52 4.46
CA PRO A 24 -3.19 -14.79 4.19
C PRO A 24 -3.54 -13.43 3.56
N ALA A 25 -3.36 -12.36 4.33
CA ALA A 25 -3.36 -11.01 3.77
C ALA A 25 -2.07 -10.81 2.97
N ARG A 26 -2.16 -10.82 1.64
CA ARG A 26 -1.05 -10.41 0.77
C ARG A 26 -1.03 -8.88 0.74
N ALA A 27 -0.32 -8.28 1.68
CA ALA A 27 -0.19 -6.83 1.79
C ALA A 27 0.86 -6.24 0.83
N GLN A 28 1.73 -7.07 0.26
CA GLN A 28 2.81 -6.63 -0.62
C GLN A 28 2.94 -7.58 -1.81
N GLU A 29 3.11 -7.00 -3.01
CA GLU A 29 3.46 -7.70 -4.24
C GLU A 29 4.95 -7.54 -4.52
N ILE A 30 5.64 -8.64 -4.80
CA ILE A 30 7.04 -8.63 -5.24
C ILE A 30 7.03 -8.73 -6.77
N VAL A 31 7.48 -7.68 -7.45
CA VAL A 31 7.70 -7.66 -8.90
C VAL A 31 9.18 -7.98 -9.15
N PRO A 32 9.50 -9.15 -9.75
CA PRO A 32 10.88 -9.49 -10.06
C PRO A 32 11.51 -8.50 -11.04
N PRO A 33 12.84 -8.31 -10.99
CA PRO A 33 13.56 -7.56 -12.02
C PRO A 33 13.31 -8.16 -13.40
N GLY A 34 13.17 -7.30 -14.40
CA GLY A 34 12.95 -7.69 -15.79
C GLY A 34 13.72 -6.79 -16.76
N PRO A 35 13.62 -7.02 -18.07
CA PRO A 35 14.38 -6.25 -19.07
C PRO A 35 14.13 -4.73 -19.01
N ALA A 36 12.95 -4.34 -18.51
CA ALA A 36 12.48 -2.96 -18.47
C ALA A 36 12.57 -2.29 -17.08
N GLY A 37 13.09 -2.98 -16.05
CA GLY A 37 13.07 -2.43 -14.69
C GLY A 37 13.81 -3.25 -13.65
N ARG A 38 14.10 -2.60 -12.52
CA ARG A 38 14.91 -3.17 -11.41
C ARG A 38 14.10 -4.06 -10.46
N GLY A 39 12.82 -4.31 -10.75
CA GLY A 39 11.87 -4.94 -9.84
C GLY A 39 11.28 -3.94 -8.85
N ALA A 40 10.25 -4.36 -8.11
CA ALA A 40 9.56 -3.53 -7.14
C ALA A 40 9.01 -4.34 -5.97
N ILE A 41 8.82 -3.66 -4.83
CA ILE A 41 8.04 -4.18 -3.70
C ILE A 41 6.84 -3.26 -3.54
N LEU A 42 5.72 -3.63 -4.15
CA LEU A 42 4.54 -2.78 -4.23
C LEU A 42 3.60 -3.07 -3.07
N ILE A 43 3.20 -2.01 -2.37
CA ILE A 43 2.17 -2.03 -1.33
C ILE A 43 0.79 -1.81 -1.98
N TYR A 44 0.75 -1.05 -3.08
CA TYR A 44 -0.47 -0.71 -3.78
C TYR A 44 -0.19 -0.38 -5.25
N GLY A 45 -1.11 -0.77 -6.14
CA GLY A 45 -1.08 -0.39 -7.54
C GLY A 45 0.20 -0.78 -8.29
N ASN A 46 0.69 0.16 -9.09
CA ASN A 46 1.87 0.00 -9.94
C ASN A 46 3.08 0.81 -9.44
N PHE A 47 2.88 1.77 -8.53
CA PHE A 47 3.90 2.75 -8.13
C PHE A 47 4.06 2.91 -6.62
N CYS A 48 3.11 2.48 -5.79
CA CYS A 48 3.25 2.70 -4.35
C CYS A 48 4.14 1.64 -3.70
N GLY A 49 5.44 1.93 -3.62
CA GLY A 49 6.44 1.11 -2.91
C GLY A 49 7.87 1.41 -3.39
N PRO A 50 8.90 0.71 -2.89
CA PRO A 50 10.22 0.78 -3.48
C PRO A 50 10.22 0.29 -4.92
N GLY A 51 10.50 1.20 -5.86
CA GLY A 51 10.45 0.94 -7.30
C GLY A 51 9.02 0.98 -7.84
N SER A 52 8.86 0.69 -9.13
CA SER A 52 7.57 0.60 -9.79
C SER A 52 7.48 -0.63 -10.68
N ARG A 53 6.25 -0.99 -11.08
CA ARG A 53 6.01 -2.10 -12.01
C ARG A 53 6.73 -1.91 -13.35
N GLY A 54 7.06 -0.66 -13.70
CA GLY A 54 7.86 -0.30 -14.85
C GLY A 54 7.04 0.20 -16.04
N PRO A 55 7.70 0.42 -17.20
CA PRO A 55 7.08 0.99 -18.39
C PRO A 55 5.86 0.19 -18.87
N GLY A 56 4.84 0.89 -19.37
CA GLY A 56 3.62 0.28 -19.94
C GLY A 56 2.49 0.03 -18.95
N TYR A 57 2.70 0.31 -17.65
CA TYR A 57 1.66 0.22 -16.63
C TYR A 57 1.24 1.62 -16.19
N PRO A 58 0.00 2.08 -16.52
CA PRO A 58 -0.49 3.36 -16.04
C PRO A 58 -0.89 3.28 -14.56
N PRO A 59 -0.96 4.41 -13.84
CA PRO A 59 -1.57 4.44 -12.52
C PRO A 59 -3.00 3.90 -12.54
N ILE A 60 -3.35 3.06 -11.57
CA ILE A 60 -4.68 2.42 -11.54
C ILE A 60 -5.77 3.29 -10.91
N ASP A 61 -5.39 4.28 -10.11
CA ASP A 61 -6.28 5.27 -9.49
C ASP A 61 -5.51 6.52 -9.03
N ALA A 62 -6.18 7.41 -8.29
CA ALA A 62 -5.61 8.66 -7.79
C ALA A 62 -4.49 8.45 -6.75
N LEU A 63 -4.53 7.39 -5.93
CA LEU A 63 -3.45 7.09 -4.98
C LEU A 63 -2.21 6.61 -5.73
N ASP A 64 -2.40 5.69 -6.67
CA ASP A 64 -1.31 5.16 -7.49
C ASP A 64 -0.68 6.27 -8.36
N LEU A 65 -1.48 7.26 -8.79
CA LEU A 65 -0.97 8.44 -9.50
C LEU A 65 -0.10 9.32 -8.60
N ALA A 66 -0.47 9.51 -7.33
CA ALA A 66 0.35 10.24 -6.36
C ALA A 66 1.71 9.56 -6.15
N CYS A 67 1.74 8.23 -6.11
CA CYS A 67 2.98 7.46 -6.04
C CYS A 67 3.80 7.59 -7.32
N ALA A 68 3.19 7.50 -8.50
CA ALA A 68 3.88 7.69 -9.78
C ALA A 68 4.52 9.07 -9.92
N HIS A 69 3.85 10.10 -9.39
CA HIS A 69 4.38 11.45 -9.30
C HIS A 69 5.59 11.58 -8.38
N HIS A 70 5.64 10.82 -7.28
CA HIS A 70 6.79 10.77 -6.37
C HIS A 70 7.98 10.05 -7.00
N ASP A 71 7.74 8.92 -7.66
CA ASP A 71 8.75 8.18 -8.40
C ASP A 71 9.40 9.04 -9.49
N ALA A 72 8.59 9.78 -10.25
CA ALA A 72 9.08 10.68 -11.30
C ALA A 72 9.81 11.93 -10.75
N CYS A 73 9.54 12.32 -9.50
CA CYS A 73 10.21 13.44 -8.83
C CYS A 73 11.56 13.02 -8.23
N SER A 74 11.66 11.77 -7.78
CA SER A 74 12.82 11.25 -7.07
C SER A 74 14.02 11.06 -7.99
N PRO A 75 15.26 11.32 -7.53
CA PRO A 75 16.44 11.00 -8.31
C PRO A 75 16.50 9.49 -8.58
N GLU A 76 17.08 9.11 -9.72
CA GLU A 76 17.25 7.70 -10.09
C GLU A 76 17.85 6.91 -8.92
N PRO A 77 17.27 5.77 -8.52
CA PRO A 77 17.74 5.00 -7.38
C PRO A 77 19.24 4.62 -7.44
N THR A 78 19.81 4.52 -8.64
CA THR A 78 21.26 4.29 -8.85
C THR A 78 22.16 5.45 -8.45
N ALA A 79 21.61 6.65 -8.25
CA ALA A 79 22.37 7.79 -7.78
C ALA A 79 22.70 7.71 -6.28
N GLY A 80 22.11 6.77 -5.53
CA GLY A 80 22.34 6.63 -4.08
C GLY A 80 21.90 7.85 -3.27
N THR A 81 21.05 8.70 -3.86
CA THR A 81 20.55 9.94 -3.26
C THR A 81 19.14 9.75 -2.76
N LEU A 82 18.80 10.42 -1.65
CA LEU A 82 17.46 10.40 -1.11
C LEU A 82 16.54 11.28 -1.99
N PRO A 83 15.22 11.01 -2.01
CA PRO A 83 14.26 11.96 -2.53
C PRO A 83 14.42 13.34 -1.88
N THR A 84 14.17 14.40 -2.65
CA THR A 84 14.14 15.73 -2.06
C THR A 84 12.96 15.86 -1.09
N CYS A 85 13.09 16.74 -0.10
CA CYS A 85 11.97 16.97 0.84
C CYS A 85 10.71 17.48 0.11
N ALA A 86 10.88 18.16 -1.03
CA ALA A 86 9.77 18.58 -1.87
C ALA A 86 9.01 17.39 -2.50
N CYS A 87 9.71 16.34 -2.94
CA CYS A 87 9.07 15.13 -3.46
C CYS A 87 8.24 14.43 -2.38
N ASN A 88 8.82 14.22 -1.19
CA ASN A 88 8.12 13.59 -0.07
C ASN A 88 6.91 14.43 0.38
N HIS A 89 7.07 15.75 0.45
CA HIS A 89 5.97 16.66 0.79
C HIS A 89 4.83 16.58 -0.23
N ARG A 90 5.15 16.55 -1.54
CA ARG A 90 4.14 16.40 -2.60
C ARG A 90 3.36 15.09 -2.44
N LEU A 91 4.05 13.97 -2.21
CA LEU A 91 3.41 12.68 -1.97
C LEU A 91 2.46 12.73 -0.77
N ARG A 92 2.91 13.31 0.35
CA ARG A 92 2.08 13.51 1.54
C ARG A 92 0.79 14.27 1.22
N VAL A 93 0.87 15.36 0.46
CA VAL A 93 -0.30 16.17 0.11
C VAL A 93 -1.26 15.40 -0.80
N GLU A 94 -0.76 14.83 -1.90
CA GLU A 94 -1.59 14.14 -2.88
C GLU A 94 -2.25 12.88 -2.29
N ALA A 95 -1.50 12.03 -1.57
CA ALA A 95 -2.06 10.88 -0.87
C ALA A 95 -3.04 11.29 0.24
N GLY A 96 -2.75 12.38 0.97
CA GLY A 96 -3.65 12.90 1.99
C GLY A 96 -5.01 13.39 1.43
N LEU A 97 -5.04 13.88 0.18
CA LEU A 97 -6.30 14.22 -0.48
C LEU A 97 -7.15 12.96 -0.73
N VAL A 98 -6.53 11.88 -1.23
CA VAL A 98 -7.22 10.59 -1.45
C VAL A 98 -7.69 9.99 -0.12
N ALA A 99 -6.89 10.10 0.94
CA ALA A 99 -7.27 9.60 2.27
C ALA A 99 -8.57 10.23 2.82
N ARG A 100 -8.85 11.49 2.44
CA ARG A 100 -10.04 12.24 2.87
C ARG A 100 -11.18 12.22 1.86
N ASP A 101 -10.98 11.66 0.67
CA ASP A 101 -11.99 11.63 -0.39
C ASP A 101 -13.07 10.57 -0.09
N PRO A 102 -14.32 10.94 0.23
CA PRO A 102 -15.37 9.97 0.51
C PRO A 102 -15.75 9.09 -0.69
N ALA A 103 -15.42 9.50 -1.93
CA ALA A 103 -15.67 8.72 -3.13
C ALA A 103 -14.67 7.56 -3.30
N ALA A 104 -13.47 7.66 -2.72
CA ALA A 104 -12.47 6.60 -2.78
C ALA A 104 -12.89 5.39 -1.90
N PRO A 105 -12.64 4.14 -2.32
CA PRO A 105 -12.92 2.96 -1.50
C PRO A 105 -12.25 3.03 -0.12
N ALA A 106 -12.91 2.48 0.91
CA ALA A 106 -12.43 2.60 2.30
C ALA A 106 -11.00 2.06 2.48
N GLN A 107 -10.66 0.95 1.81
CA GLN A 107 -9.32 0.39 1.83
C GLN A 107 -8.31 1.31 1.14
N THR A 108 -8.63 1.86 -0.03
CA THR A 108 -7.78 2.85 -0.72
C THR A 108 -7.50 4.06 0.16
N ARG A 109 -8.51 4.57 0.89
CA ARG A 109 -8.32 5.69 1.83
C ARG A 109 -7.36 5.33 2.98
N GLN A 110 -7.49 4.13 3.54
CA GLN A 110 -6.60 3.66 4.61
C GLN A 110 -5.16 3.51 4.12
N THR A 111 -4.96 2.93 2.93
CA THR A 111 -3.65 2.84 2.30
C THR A 111 -3.09 4.22 1.99
N ALA A 112 -3.93 5.14 1.48
CA ALA A 112 -3.53 6.52 1.22
C ALA A 112 -3.08 7.26 2.49
N GLN A 113 -3.78 7.03 3.61
CA GLN A 113 -3.39 7.58 4.90
C GLN A 113 -2.03 7.04 5.33
N PHE A 114 -1.81 5.72 5.23
CA PHE A 114 -0.52 5.11 5.52
C PHE A 114 0.61 5.70 4.65
N ILE A 115 0.39 5.82 3.34
CA ILE A 115 1.38 6.42 2.42
C ILE A 115 1.65 7.89 2.76
N SER A 116 0.62 8.67 3.07
CA SER A 116 0.76 10.07 3.48
C SER A 116 1.61 10.21 4.75
N ASP A 117 1.32 9.41 5.77
CA ASP A 117 2.04 9.44 7.05
C ASP A 117 3.48 8.97 6.89
N PHE A 118 3.69 7.93 6.09
CA PHE A 118 5.02 7.44 5.76
C PHE A 118 5.85 8.49 5.01
N ALA A 119 5.26 9.15 4.01
CA ALA A 119 5.92 10.24 3.27
C ALA A 119 6.34 11.41 4.17
N ALA A 120 5.60 11.67 5.25
CA ALA A 120 5.96 12.69 6.23
C ALA A 120 7.16 12.29 7.12
N ALA A 121 7.44 11.00 7.25
CA ALA A 121 8.48 10.46 8.12
C ALA A 121 9.76 10.04 7.37
N LEU A 122 9.69 9.89 6.04
CA LEU A 122 10.84 9.50 5.22
C LEU A 122 11.96 10.53 5.29
N PRO A 123 13.23 10.10 5.42
CA PRO A 123 14.37 10.99 5.31
C PRO A 123 14.42 11.61 3.90
N CYS A 124 14.92 12.82 3.82
CA CYS A 124 15.05 13.57 2.58
C CYS A 124 16.28 14.48 2.61
N GLN A 125 16.68 14.91 1.42
CA GLN A 125 17.76 15.88 1.19
C GLN A 125 17.24 17.21 0.67
#